data_AF-A0A956JHV7-F1
#
_entry.id   AF-A0A956JHV7-F1
#
_cell.length_a   1.000
_cell.length_b   1.000
_cell.length_c   1.000
_cell.angle_alpha   90.00
_cell.angle_beta   90.00
_cell.angle_gamma   90.00
#
_symmetry.space_group_name_H-M   'P 1'
#
loop_
_entity.id
_entity.type
_entity.pdbx_description
1 polymer ?
#
loop_
_entity_poly.entity_id
_entity_poly.type
_entity_poly.pdbx_seq_one_letter_code
_entity_poly.pdbx_strand_id
1 'polypeptide(L)'
;MSQRALRFPFAPLTVIALVGALFGASAPAGADDNPCTASRFEFKEVEKACKEGGRVAAKKMMNAVVKKAKEAGEQMNCKTCHNDVKDKFDLKANANADFKRWL
;
A
#
# COMPACT_ATOMS: atom_id res chain seq x y z
N MET A 1 12.37 25.39 -58.27
CA MET A 1 12.74 24.07 -57.71
C MET A 1 11.45 23.45 -57.16
N SER A 2 10.97 22.25 -57.55
CA SER A 2 11.59 20.91 -57.42
C SER A 2 11.79 20.52 -55.94
N GLN A 3 11.42 19.36 -55.40
CA GLN A 3 10.90 18.07 -55.91
C GLN A 3 9.61 17.68 -55.14
N ARG A 4 8.62 16.89 -55.57
CA ARG A 4 8.34 16.03 -56.74
C ARG A 4 9.02 14.63 -56.79
N ALA A 5 8.22 13.59 -56.51
CA ALA A 5 8.55 12.14 -56.49
C ALA A 5 9.39 11.70 -55.26
N LEU A 6 9.36 10.44 -54.77
CA LEU A 6 8.74 9.19 -55.24
C LEU A 6 7.88 8.59 -54.08
N ARG A 7 6.67 8.05 -54.26
CA ARG A 7 6.35 6.76 -54.89
C ARG A 7 7.31 5.62 -54.52
N PHE A 8 7.13 5.01 -53.36
CA PHE A 8 7.61 3.66 -53.05
C PHE A 8 6.50 2.62 -53.36
N PRO A 9 6.70 1.72 -54.34
CA PRO A 9 5.86 0.55 -54.56
C PRO A 9 6.45 -0.71 -53.88
N PHE A 10 5.64 -1.76 -53.75
CA PHE A 10 5.97 -3.08 -53.16
C PHE A 10 6.28 -3.07 -51.64
N ALA A 11 6.00 -4.11 -50.86
CA ALA A 11 5.01 -5.20 -50.92
C ALA A 11 4.91 -5.79 -49.49
N PRO A 12 3.79 -6.42 -49.08
CA PRO A 12 3.64 -6.91 -47.71
C PRO A 12 4.24 -8.31 -47.53
N LEU A 13 5.02 -8.55 -46.47
CA LEU A 13 5.15 -9.87 -45.82
C LEU A 13 5.92 -9.79 -44.49
N THR A 14 5.38 -10.42 -43.43
CA THR A 14 6.07 -10.83 -42.17
C THR A 14 6.72 -9.70 -41.32
N VAL A 15 6.74 -9.75 -39.98
CA VAL A 15 6.88 -10.88 -39.05
C VAL A 15 5.94 -10.75 -37.84
N ILE A 16 5.21 -11.83 -37.60
CA ILE A 16 4.86 -12.49 -36.33
C ILE A 16 4.89 -11.67 -35.02
N ALA A 17 3.79 -11.80 -34.28
CA ALA A 17 3.53 -11.28 -32.94
C ALA A 17 4.63 -11.47 -31.90
N LEU A 18 4.75 -10.47 -31.02
CA LEU A 18 5.32 -10.62 -29.68
C LEU A 18 4.32 -10.08 -28.64
N VAL A 19 3.24 -10.84 -28.46
CA VAL A 19 2.26 -10.66 -27.38
C VAL A 19 2.74 -11.45 -26.17
N GLY A 20 2.81 -10.79 -25.02
CA GLY A 20 3.42 -11.33 -23.80
C GLY A 20 4.87 -10.84 -23.66
N ALA A 21 5.32 -10.29 -22.53
CA ALA A 21 4.78 -10.42 -21.19
C ALA A 21 4.49 -9.05 -20.52
N LEU A 22 3.21 -8.71 -20.37
CA LEU A 22 2.73 -7.80 -19.32
C LEU A 22 2.75 -8.52 -17.95
N PHE A 23 3.90 -9.07 -17.59
CA PHE A 23 4.17 -9.50 -16.22
C PHE A 23 4.97 -8.39 -15.57
N GLY A 24 4.24 -7.35 -15.17
CA GLY A 24 4.72 -6.44 -14.14
C GLY A 24 5.00 -7.29 -12.91
N ALA A 25 6.29 -7.59 -12.71
CA ALA A 25 6.78 -8.19 -11.48
C ALA A 25 6.46 -7.21 -10.36
N SER A 26 5.28 -7.41 -9.77
CA SER A 26 4.96 -6.90 -8.45
C SER A 26 5.90 -7.62 -7.51
N ALA A 27 7.12 -7.10 -7.41
CA ALA A 27 8.01 -7.46 -6.34
C ALA A 27 7.17 -7.36 -5.07
N PRO A 28 7.13 -8.39 -4.21
CA PRO A 28 6.66 -8.14 -2.87
C PRO A 28 7.46 -6.94 -2.37
N ALA A 29 6.76 -5.91 -1.88
CA ALA A 29 7.39 -4.83 -1.13
C ALA A 29 7.88 -5.46 0.18
N GLY A 30 8.94 -6.24 0.06
CA GLY A 30 9.38 -7.20 1.03
C GLY A 30 9.97 -6.42 2.17
N ALA A 31 9.38 -6.61 3.35
CA ALA A 31 9.92 -6.21 4.65
C ALA A 31 10.79 -4.93 4.58
N ASP A 32 10.13 -3.76 4.47
CA ASP A 32 10.78 -2.47 4.75
C ASP A 32 11.77 -2.63 5.93
N ASP A 33 12.97 -2.04 5.82
CA ASP A 33 14.00 -1.99 6.89
C ASP A 33 13.52 -1.33 8.21
N ASN A 34 12.23 -1.00 8.29
CA ASN A 34 11.49 -0.58 9.46
C ASN A 34 10.62 -1.75 9.97
N PRO A 35 11.18 -2.74 10.69
CA PRO A 35 10.38 -3.69 11.44
C PRO A 35 9.52 -2.95 12.47
N CYS A 36 8.38 -3.51 12.83
CA CYS A 36 7.55 -2.91 13.87
C CYS A 36 8.22 -3.08 15.24
N THR A 37 8.31 -1.99 15.98
CA THR A 37 8.88 -1.96 17.35
C THR A 37 7.90 -2.35 18.43
N ALA A 38 6.62 -2.57 18.08
CA ALA A 38 5.57 -2.95 19.02
C ALA A 38 5.80 -4.36 19.59
N SER A 39 5.91 -4.46 20.91
CA SER A 39 6.21 -5.73 21.60
C SER A 39 5.05 -6.74 21.58
N ARG A 40 3.83 -6.29 21.28
CA ARG A 40 2.60 -7.12 21.17
C ARG A 40 1.66 -6.54 20.14
N PHE A 41 0.87 -7.40 19.51
CA PHE A 41 -0.23 -7.04 18.61
C PHE A 41 -1.53 -7.63 19.14
N GLU A 42 -2.52 -6.77 19.38
CA GLU A 42 -3.85 -7.17 19.86
C GLU A 42 -4.74 -7.70 18.72
N PHE A 43 -4.39 -7.37 17.46
CA PHE A 43 -5.15 -7.70 16.26
C PHE A 43 -4.26 -8.45 15.26
N LYS A 44 -4.72 -9.63 14.81
CA LYS A 44 -3.97 -10.53 13.92
C LYS A 44 -3.74 -9.92 12.53
N GLU A 45 -4.65 -9.07 12.10
CA GLU A 45 -4.58 -8.32 10.85
C GLU A 45 -3.36 -7.38 10.86
N VAL A 46 -3.17 -6.66 11.98
CA VAL A 46 -2.05 -5.73 12.18
C VAL A 46 -0.73 -6.50 12.28
N GLU A 47 -0.73 -7.61 13.01
CA GLU A 47 0.42 -8.52 13.12
C GLU A 47 0.81 -9.08 11.73
N LYS A 48 -0.15 -9.52 10.93
CA LYS A 48 0.05 -10.03 9.57
C LYS A 48 0.61 -8.95 8.65
N ALA A 49 0.00 -7.76 8.62
CA ALA A 49 0.50 -6.65 7.83
C ALA A 49 1.92 -6.24 8.24
N CYS A 50 2.22 -6.23 9.55
CA CYS A 50 3.57 -6.01 10.05
C CYS A 50 4.57 -7.07 9.55
N LYS A 51 4.21 -8.36 9.63
CA LYS A 51 5.06 -9.47 9.18
C LYS A 51 5.32 -9.46 7.67
N GLU A 52 4.34 -9.03 6.88
CA GLU A 52 4.42 -9.05 5.41
C GLU A 52 5.08 -7.80 4.81
N GLY A 53 4.86 -6.62 5.40
CA GLY A 53 5.32 -5.33 4.86
C GLY A 53 5.71 -4.29 5.92
N GLY A 54 6.18 -4.74 7.08
CA GLY A 54 6.77 -3.92 8.12
C GLY A 54 5.87 -2.81 8.69
N ARG A 55 6.52 -1.79 9.26
CA ARG A 55 5.87 -0.60 9.84
C ARG A 55 5.00 0.15 8.82
N VAL A 56 5.34 0.10 7.53
CA VAL A 56 4.60 0.78 6.46
C VAL A 56 3.25 0.11 6.20
N ALA A 57 3.21 -1.21 6.04
CA ALA A 57 1.96 -1.94 5.84
C ALA A 57 1.06 -1.89 7.08
N ALA A 58 1.63 -2.04 8.29
CA ALA A 58 0.88 -1.86 9.54
C ALA A 58 0.27 -0.45 9.64
N LYS A 59 1.04 0.61 9.34
CA LYS A 59 0.55 1.99 9.32
C LYS A 59 -0.52 2.22 8.24
N LYS A 60 -0.43 1.56 7.08
CA LYS A 60 -1.45 1.64 6.01
C LYS A 60 -2.81 1.13 6.50
N MET A 61 -2.83 0.04 7.27
CA MET A 61 -4.05 -0.46 7.92
C MET A 61 -4.60 0.54 8.94
N MET A 62 -3.75 1.03 9.85
CA MET A 62 -4.15 2.03 10.85
C MET A 62 -4.78 3.27 10.21
N ASN A 63 -4.18 3.76 9.11
CA ASN A 63 -4.71 4.89 8.35
C ASN A 63 -6.06 4.59 7.68
N ALA A 64 -6.32 3.36 7.24
CA ALA A 64 -7.61 2.97 6.67
C ALA A 64 -8.73 2.98 7.72
N VAL A 65 -8.44 2.49 8.94
CA VAL A 65 -9.34 2.54 10.10
C VAL A 65 -9.63 3.99 10.51
N VAL A 66 -8.60 4.83 10.61
CA VAL A 66 -8.77 6.27 10.87
C VAL A 66 -9.55 6.97 9.76
N LYS A 67 -9.40 6.56 8.50
CA LYS A 67 -10.16 7.10 7.36
C LYS A 67 -11.65 6.74 7.47
N LYS A 68 -11.98 5.46 7.73
CA LYS A 68 -13.36 5.01 7.98
C LYS A 68 -14.04 5.81 9.09
N ALA A 69 -13.35 6.00 10.22
CA ALA A 69 -13.85 6.79 11.33
C ALA A 69 -14.17 8.24 10.90
N LYS A 70 -13.25 8.90 10.17
CA LYS A 70 -13.46 10.27 9.65
C LYS A 70 -14.59 10.36 8.63
N GLU A 71 -14.75 9.36 7.78
CA GLU A 71 -15.84 9.29 6.80
C GLU A 71 -17.21 9.14 7.49
N ALA A 72 -17.25 8.57 8.70
CA ALA A 72 -18.41 8.53 9.58
C ALA A 72 -18.57 9.77 10.49
N GLY A 73 -17.71 10.79 10.35
CA GLY A 73 -17.77 12.05 11.11
C GLY A 73 -16.92 12.10 12.39
N GLU A 74 -16.18 11.04 12.74
CA GLU A 74 -15.34 11.03 13.94
C GLU A 74 -14.02 11.79 13.74
N GLN A 75 -13.61 12.57 14.74
CA GLN A 75 -12.31 13.27 14.74
C GLN A 75 -11.15 12.36 15.19
N MET A 76 -11.07 11.16 14.62
CA MET A 76 -10.05 10.18 14.96
C MET A 76 -8.68 10.54 14.35
N ASN A 77 -7.62 10.32 15.13
CA ASN A 77 -6.24 10.45 14.69
C ASN A 77 -5.32 9.50 15.47
N CYS A 78 -4.04 9.42 15.14
CA CYS A 78 -3.12 8.47 15.78
C CYS A 78 -3.04 8.66 17.31
N LYS A 79 -3.15 9.89 17.83
CA LYS A 79 -3.15 10.19 19.27
C LYS A 79 -4.49 9.88 19.96
N THR A 80 -5.55 9.56 19.23
CA THR A 80 -6.81 9.07 19.80
C THR A 80 -6.63 7.66 20.36
N CYS A 81 -5.83 6.82 19.68
CA CYS A 81 -5.56 5.43 20.06
C CYS A 81 -4.21 5.23 20.76
N HIS A 82 -3.17 5.99 20.40
CA HIS A 82 -1.83 5.82 20.99
C HIS A 82 -1.46 6.90 22.01
N ASN A 83 -0.68 6.52 23.01
CA ASN A 83 0.05 7.41 23.91
C ASN A 83 1.31 7.97 23.22
N ASP A 84 2.01 7.12 22.46
CA ASP A 84 3.16 7.48 21.62
C ASP A 84 3.04 6.84 20.22
N VAL A 85 3.59 7.51 19.21
CA VAL A 85 3.57 7.09 17.80
C VAL A 85 4.98 7.00 17.17
N LYS A 86 6.03 7.17 17.96
CA LYS A 86 7.43 7.22 17.51
C LYS A 86 8.18 5.93 17.84
N ASP A 87 8.10 5.51 19.09
CA ASP A 87 8.99 4.56 19.75
C ASP A 87 8.29 3.26 20.11
N LYS A 88 7.46 3.26 21.17
CA LYS A 88 6.84 2.06 21.75
C LYS A 88 5.47 1.72 21.17
N PHE A 89 4.80 2.70 20.57
CA PHE A 89 3.41 2.58 20.09
C PHE A 89 2.37 2.27 21.18
N ASP A 90 2.68 2.57 22.45
CA ASP A 90 1.84 2.24 23.60
C ASP A 90 0.38 2.69 23.39
N LEU A 91 -0.55 1.76 23.60
CA LEU A 91 -1.98 1.94 23.35
C LEU A 91 -2.68 2.58 24.56
N LYS A 92 -3.70 3.39 24.29
CA LYS A 92 -4.67 3.85 25.29
C LYS A 92 -5.69 2.77 25.58
N ALA A 93 -6.33 2.85 26.76
CA ALA A 93 -7.36 1.88 27.16
C ALA A 93 -8.53 1.75 26.16
N ASN A 94 -8.91 2.84 25.48
CA ASN A 94 -9.94 2.85 24.44
C ASN A 94 -9.48 2.32 23.08
N ALA A 95 -8.17 2.18 22.84
CA ALA A 95 -7.62 1.96 21.50
C ALA A 95 -8.14 0.69 20.82
N ASN A 96 -8.22 -0.42 21.55
CA ASN A 96 -8.72 -1.69 21.01
C ASN A 96 -10.22 -1.61 20.67
N ALA A 97 -11.02 -0.92 21.48
CA ALA A 97 -12.45 -0.74 21.24
C ALA A 97 -12.70 0.18 20.04
N ASP A 98 -11.94 1.26 19.92
CA ASP A 98 -11.99 2.17 18.78
C ASP A 98 -11.51 1.50 17.49
N PHE A 99 -10.37 0.80 17.51
CA PHE A 99 -9.84 0.10 16.35
C PHE A 99 -10.81 -0.99 15.87
N LYS A 100 -11.39 -1.78 16.78
CA LYS A 100 -12.41 -2.79 16.45
C LYS A 100 -13.70 -2.19 15.90
N ARG A 101 -14.11 -0.98 16.32
CA ARG A 101 -15.30 -0.30 15.81
C ARG A 101 -15.16 0.11 14.34
N TRP A 102 -13.92 0.38 13.89
CA TRP A 102 -13.62 0.95 12.59
C TRP A 102 -12.80 0.04 11.66
N LEU A 103 -12.66 -1.26 12.01
CA LEU A 103 -11.91 -2.25 11.24
C LEU A 103 -12.50 -2.47 9.84
#